data_AF-A0A838YIT4-F1
#
_entry.id   AF-A0A838YIT4-F1
#
_cell.length_a   1.000
_cell.length_b   1.000
_cell.length_c   1.000
_cell.angle_alpha   90.00
_cell.angle_beta   90.00
_cell.angle_gamma   90.00
#
_symmetry.space_group_name_H-M   'P 1'
#
loop_
_entity.id
_entity.type
_entity.pdbx_description
1 polymer ?
#
loop_
_entity_poly.entity_id
_entity_poly.type
_entity_poly.pdbx_seq_one_letter_code
_entity_poly.pdbx_strand_id
1 'polypeptide(L)'
;MNTYQTILFLIGQSGPTQQPPGGAFGQFVPFILIFVIFYFLLIRPQKQKQKKLQLQVDAMRPGDKVITAGGIHGLITGIKKQSVTVKVDNNTKIEFEKGSIATVISKNSGQPEPANLSSKTEETTVEEAQEDQSNDNNVNDRDNFQRDR
;
A
#
# COMPACT_ATOMS: atom_id res chain seq x y z
N MET A 1 4.45 -62.45 -24.52
CA MET A 1 5.28 -61.52 -25.31
C MET A 1 4.31 -60.56 -26.00
N ASN A 2 4.23 -59.25 -25.71
CA ASN A 2 5.10 -58.38 -24.90
C ASN A 2 4.30 -57.42 -23.99
N THR A 3 4.04 -57.78 -22.74
CA THR A 3 3.42 -56.88 -21.74
C THR A 3 4.34 -55.73 -21.30
N TYR A 4 5.66 -55.92 -21.38
CA TYR A 4 6.65 -54.91 -20.98
C TYR A 4 6.67 -53.65 -21.86
N GLN A 5 6.22 -53.73 -23.12
CA GLN A 5 6.16 -52.56 -24.01
C GLN A 5 4.98 -51.63 -23.65
N THR A 6 3.90 -52.15 -23.06
CA THR A 6 2.73 -51.34 -22.66
C THR A 6 3.03 -50.45 -21.46
N ILE A 7 3.82 -50.95 -20.49
CA ILE A 7 4.14 -50.22 -19.26
C ILE A 7 5.06 -49.01 -19.55
N LEU A 8 5.97 -49.14 -20.52
CA LEU A 8 6.90 -48.08 -20.93
C LEU A 8 6.18 -46.92 -21.66
N PHE A 9 5.02 -47.19 -22.29
CA PHE A 9 4.18 -46.16 -22.90
C PHE A 9 3.38 -45.34 -21.88
N LEU A 10 2.97 -45.95 -20.75
CA LEU A 10 2.05 -45.31 -19.79
C LEU A 10 2.72 -44.24 -18.90
N ILE A 11 4.05 -44.28 -18.74
CA ILE A 11 4.83 -43.23 -18.06
C ILE A 11 5.17 -42.08 -19.04
N GLY A 12 4.99 -42.29 -20.35
CA GLY A 12 5.36 -41.35 -21.41
C GLY A 12 4.30 -40.31 -21.79
N GLN A 13 3.10 -40.31 -21.18
CA GLN A 13 2.03 -39.37 -21.53
C GLN A 13 2.02 -38.07 -20.69
N SER A 14 3.20 -37.54 -20.38
CA SER A 14 3.34 -36.07 -20.32
C SER A 14 3.22 -35.54 -21.76
N GLY A 15 1.99 -35.35 -22.22
CA GLY A 15 1.72 -34.88 -23.58
C GLY A 15 2.47 -33.57 -23.85
N PRO A 16 2.98 -33.34 -25.08
CA PRO A 16 3.64 -32.09 -25.40
C PRO A 16 2.66 -30.94 -25.17
N THR A 17 2.95 -30.06 -24.20
CA THR A 17 2.26 -28.77 -24.08
C THR A 17 2.37 -28.09 -25.42
N GLN A 18 1.25 -27.92 -26.12
CA GLN A 18 1.23 -27.65 -27.56
C GLN A 18 1.79 -26.25 -27.83
N GLN A 19 3.11 -26.18 -27.99
CA GLN A 19 3.88 -24.96 -27.95
C GLN A 19 3.58 -24.16 -29.23
N PRO A 20 3.00 -22.95 -29.13
CA PRO A 20 2.70 -22.16 -30.30
C PRO A 20 3.98 -21.89 -31.10
N PRO A 21 3.96 -21.94 -32.45
CA PRO A 21 5.14 -21.74 -33.28
C PRO A 21 5.58 -20.27 -33.34
N GLY A 22 5.95 -19.70 -32.18
CA GLY A 22 6.55 -18.39 -32.02
C GLY A 22 8.02 -18.51 -31.61
N GLY A 23 8.94 -18.43 -32.57
CA GLY A 23 10.37 -18.51 -32.30
C GLY A 23 10.85 -17.38 -31.36
N ALA A 24 11.81 -17.69 -30.48
CA ALA A 24 12.47 -16.80 -29.50
C ALA A 24 11.51 -15.93 -28.65
N PHE A 25 10.98 -14.85 -29.23
CA PHE A 25 9.95 -13.99 -28.63
C PHE A 25 8.78 -14.79 -28.01
N GLY A 26 8.29 -15.84 -28.68
CA GLY A 26 7.19 -16.66 -28.16
C GLY A 26 7.53 -17.41 -26.86
N GLN A 27 8.81 -17.70 -26.62
CA GLN A 27 9.28 -18.28 -25.35
C GLN A 27 9.37 -17.24 -24.23
N PHE A 28 9.52 -15.94 -24.55
CA PHE A 28 9.52 -14.87 -23.55
C PHE A 28 8.11 -14.42 -23.13
N VAL A 29 7.08 -14.63 -23.96
CA VAL A 29 5.67 -14.33 -23.64
C VAL A 29 5.22 -14.82 -22.25
N PRO A 30 5.38 -16.10 -21.85
CA PRO A 30 4.97 -16.57 -20.53
C PRO A 30 5.73 -15.87 -19.39
N PHE A 31 7.03 -15.61 -19.54
CA PHE A 31 7.80 -14.88 -18.52
C PHE A 31 7.32 -13.43 -18.37
N ILE A 32 7.08 -12.74 -19.49
CA ILE A 32 6.57 -11.36 -19.49
C ILE A 32 5.19 -11.29 -18.83
N LEU A 33 4.30 -12.25 -19.13
CA LEU A 33 2.96 -12.33 -18.51
C LEU A 33 3.05 -12.50 -16.99
N ILE A 34 3.93 -13.39 -16.51
CA ILE A 34 4.19 -13.59 -15.08
C ILE A 34 4.74 -12.30 -14.43
N PHE A 35 5.72 -11.64 -15.06
CA PHE A 35 6.26 -10.37 -14.57
C PHE A 35 5.21 -9.27 -14.46
N VAL A 36 4.30 -9.15 -15.44
CA VAL A 36 3.19 -8.19 -15.40
C VAL A 36 2.26 -8.46 -14.21
N ILE A 37 1.86 -9.72 -13.99
CA ILE A 37 0.97 -10.10 -12.89
C ILE A 37 1.63 -9.82 -11.52
N PHE A 38 2.87 -10.25 -11.31
CA PHE A 38 3.59 -10.02 -10.05
C PHE A 38 3.85 -8.52 -9.80
N TYR A 39 4.20 -7.75 -10.83
CA TYR A 39 4.35 -6.30 -10.73
C TYR A 39 3.04 -5.63 -10.32
N PHE A 40 1.92 -5.99 -10.95
CA PHE A 40 0.62 -5.38 -10.68
C PHE A 40 0.12 -5.68 -9.26
N LEU A 41 0.36 -6.90 -8.76
CA LEU A 41 0.02 -7.32 -7.39
C LEU A 41 0.91 -6.66 -6.33
N LEU A 42 2.20 -6.44 -6.59
CA LEU A 42 3.14 -5.92 -5.58
C LEU A 42 3.19 -4.38 -5.51
N ILE A 43 3.17 -3.68 -6.66
CA ILE A 43 3.30 -2.22 -6.70
C ILE A 43 2.01 -1.49 -6.28
N ARG A 44 0.83 -2.02 -6.64
CA ARG A 44 -0.46 -1.38 -6.36
C ARG A 44 -0.78 -1.19 -4.86
N PRO A 45 -0.59 -2.17 -3.95
CA PRO A 45 -0.97 -2.02 -2.53
C PRO A 45 -0.07 -1.06 -1.72
N GLN A 46 1.18 -0.82 -2.14
CA GLN A 46 2.14 -0.05 -1.33
C GLN A 46 1.74 1.44 -1.22
N LYS A 47 1.28 2.05 -2.32
CA LYS A 47 0.89 3.47 -2.37
C LYS A 47 -0.28 3.78 -1.42
N GLN A 48 -1.22 2.84 -1.25
CA GLN A 48 -2.36 3.00 -0.35
C GLN A 48 -1.94 2.99 1.13
N LYS A 49 -0.91 2.22 1.50
CA LYS A 49 -0.35 2.24 2.86
C LYS A 49 0.36 3.57 3.15
N GLN A 50 1.18 4.06 2.21
CA GLN A 50 1.89 5.34 2.33
C GLN A 50 0.92 6.53 2.49
N LYS A 51 -0.13 6.61 1.66
CA LYS A 51 -1.17 7.65 1.78
C LYS A 51 -1.87 7.61 3.14
N LYS A 52 -2.24 6.42 3.64
CA LYS A 52 -2.87 6.27 4.97
C LYS A 52 -1.96 6.70 6.12
N LEU A 53 -0.65 6.55 6.01
CA LEU A 53 0.31 7.05 7.01
C LEU A 53 0.44 8.58 6.95
N GLN A 54 0.61 9.14 5.76
CA GLN A 54 0.67 10.60 5.56
C GLN A 54 -0.57 11.30 6.13
N LEU A 55 -1.77 10.80 5.83
CA LEU A 55 -3.03 11.35 6.35
C LEU A 55 -3.14 11.30 7.89
N GLN A 56 -2.60 10.26 8.55
CA GLN A 56 -2.56 10.21 10.02
C GLN A 56 -1.57 11.24 10.59
N VAL A 57 -0.41 11.41 9.97
CA VAL A 57 0.61 12.37 10.41
C VAL A 57 0.16 13.82 10.19
N ASP A 58 -0.56 14.12 9.10
CA ASP A 58 -1.06 15.47 8.87
C ASP A 58 -2.33 15.80 9.70
N ALA A 59 -3.06 14.80 10.18
CA ALA A 59 -4.24 14.98 11.05
C ALA A 59 -3.90 15.20 12.55
N MET A 60 -2.65 14.97 12.98
CA MET A 60 -2.25 14.97 14.39
C MET A 60 -2.34 16.34 15.05
N ARG A 61 -2.64 16.37 16.36
CA ARG A 61 -2.79 17.62 17.14
C ARG A 61 -1.86 17.67 18.36
N PRO A 62 -1.51 18.88 18.86
CA PRO A 62 -0.87 19.01 20.17
C PRO A 62 -1.75 18.39 21.26
N GLY A 63 -1.15 17.57 22.13
CA GLY A 63 -1.86 16.78 23.15
C GLY A 63 -2.13 15.32 22.75
N ASP A 64 -2.00 14.96 21.47
CA ASP A 64 -2.15 13.57 21.03
C ASP A 64 -0.94 12.71 21.41
N LYS A 65 -1.17 11.41 21.64
CA LYS A 65 -0.09 10.43 21.82
C LYS A 65 0.42 9.96 20.46
N VAL A 66 1.71 9.68 20.35
CA VAL A 66 2.34 9.17 19.12
C VAL A 66 3.24 7.98 19.40
N ILE A 67 3.40 7.16 18.36
CA ILE A 67 4.40 6.10 18.26
C ILE A 67 5.32 6.45 17.10
N THR A 68 6.62 6.60 17.36
CA THR A 68 7.62 6.81 16.30
C THR A 68 7.95 5.50 15.60
N ALA A 69 8.62 5.57 14.43
CA ALA A 69 9.10 4.39 13.71
C ALA A 69 10.09 3.52 14.52
N GLY A 70 10.69 4.06 15.58
CA GLY A 70 11.53 3.33 16.54
C GLY A 70 10.77 2.76 17.75
N GLY A 71 9.43 2.76 17.74
CA GLY A 71 8.61 2.29 18.87
C GLY A 71 8.58 3.23 20.08
N ILE A 72 9.08 4.46 19.96
CA ILE A 72 9.09 5.41 21.07
C ILE A 72 7.68 5.99 21.24
N HIS A 73 7.10 5.78 22.41
CA HIS A 73 5.84 6.39 22.82
C HIS A 73 6.08 7.79 23.40
N GLY A 74 5.24 8.76 23.04
CA GLY A 74 5.30 10.10 23.60
C GLY A 74 4.04 10.91 23.33
N LEU A 75 4.05 12.19 23.72
CA LEU A 75 2.94 13.13 23.55
C LEU A 75 3.39 14.38 22.79
N ILE A 76 2.63 14.80 21.78
CA ILE A 76 2.95 15.98 20.97
C ILE A 76 2.78 17.24 21.82
N THR A 77 3.85 18.04 21.94
CA THR A 77 3.83 19.35 22.61
C THR A 77 3.88 20.54 21.65
N GLY A 78 4.26 20.32 20.39
CA GLY A 78 4.24 21.34 19.34
C GLY A 78 4.46 20.72 17.97
N ILE A 79 3.88 21.33 16.94
CA ILE A 79 3.99 20.91 15.54
C ILE A 79 4.54 22.08 14.74
N LYS A 80 5.60 21.85 13.96
CA LYS A 80 6.18 22.78 12.98
C LYS A 80 5.87 22.27 11.57
N LYS A 81 6.36 22.95 10.53
CA LYS A 81 6.09 22.58 9.12
C LYS A 81 6.58 21.16 8.78
N GLN A 82 7.83 20.84 9.16
CA GLN A 82 8.47 19.54 8.86
C GLN A 82 8.75 18.68 10.10
N SER A 83 8.73 19.25 11.31
CA SER A 83 9.12 18.59 12.55
C SER A 83 8.07 18.71 13.65
N VAL A 84 8.21 17.88 14.69
CA VAL A 84 7.26 17.70 15.79
C VAL A 84 8.04 17.60 17.11
N THR A 85 7.69 18.40 18.11
CA THR A 85 8.31 18.33 19.44
C THR A 85 7.51 17.35 20.31
N VAL A 86 8.05 16.15 20.48
CA VAL A 86 7.43 15.06 21.26
C VAL A 86 8.05 15.04 22.66
N LYS A 87 7.21 14.98 23.68
CA LYS A 87 7.61 14.77 25.08
C LYS A 87 7.53 13.28 25.40
N VAL A 88 8.67 12.69 25.77
CA VAL A 88 8.79 11.26 26.10
C VAL A 88 8.76 11.06 27.62
N ASP A 89 9.44 11.94 28.36
CA ASP A 89 9.38 12.03 29.82
C ASP A 89 9.11 13.48 30.29
N ASN A 90 8.77 13.65 31.56
CA ASN A 90 8.62 14.90 32.28
C ASN A 90 9.67 15.98 31.97
N ASN A 91 10.96 15.62 31.88
CA ASN A 91 12.01 16.55 31.46
C ASN A 91 12.34 16.46 29.95
N THR A 92 12.37 15.24 29.41
CA THR A 92 12.86 14.97 28.05
C THR A 92 11.85 15.32 26.95
N LYS A 93 12.15 16.40 26.21
CA LYS A 93 11.53 16.75 24.92
C LYS A 93 12.53 16.45 23.79
N ILE A 94 12.06 15.83 22.71
CA ILE A 94 12.85 15.51 21.52
C ILE A 94 12.11 16.04 20.30
N GLU A 95 12.84 16.58 19.33
CA GLU A 95 12.28 16.99 18.04
C GLU A 95 12.50 15.89 17.01
N PHE A 96 11.40 15.41 16.42
CA PHE A 96 11.40 14.39 15.37
C PHE A 96 10.90 15.00 14.05
N GLU A 97 11.30 14.44 12.92
CA GLU A 97 10.64 14.76 11.65
C GLU A 97 9.24 14.13 11.58
N LYS A 98 8.33 14.78 10.84
CA LYS A 98 6.98 14.23 10.57
C LYS A 98 7.03 12.81 9.99
N GLY A 99 7.98 12.55 9.07
CA GLY A 99 8.18 11.24 8.46
C GLY A 99 8.63 10.13 9.43
N SER A 100 9.07 10.48 10.65
CA SER A 100 9.44 9.53 11.70
C SER A 100 8.27 9.09 12.59
N ILE A 101 7.07 9.65 12.42
CA ILE A 101 5.87 9.26 13.16
C ILE A 101 5.16 8.12 12.42
N ALA A 102 4.98 6.98 13.09
CA ALA A 102 4.41 5.78 12.49
C ALA A 102 2.91 5.60 12.81
N THR A 103 2.45 6.09 13.96
CA THR A 103 1.04 6.05 14.36
C THR A 103 0.71 7.21 15.30
N VAL A 104 -0.49 7.76 15.15
CA VAL A 104 -1.03 8.85 15.97
C VAL A 104 -2.26 8.31 16.70
N ILE A 105 -2.28 8.45 18.02
CA ILE A 105 -3.37 8.04 18.90
C ILE A 105 -3.97 9.31 19.48
N SER A 106 -4.95 9.87 18.76
CA SER A 106 -5.59 11.11 19.17
C SER A 106 -6.47 10.91 20.39
N LYS A 107 -6.44 11.86 21.33
CA LYS A 107 -7.15 11.68 22.62
C LYS A 107 -8.68 11.72 22.51
N ASN A 108 -9.20 11.99 21.30
CA ASN A 108 -10.63 12.05 20.95
C ASN A 108 -11.07 10.95 19.97
N SER A 109 -10.19 10.00 19.59
CA SER A 109 -10.56 8.82 18.79
C SER A 109 -10.72 7.61 19.71
N GLY A 110 -11.96 7.24 20.01
CA GLY A 110 -12.25 6.09 20.85
C GLY A 110 -12.13 4.76 20.09
N GLN A 111 -11.17 3.93 20.50
CA GLN A 111 -11.14 2.46 20.36
C GLN A 111 -10.95 1.89 18.91
N PRO A 112 -10.49 0.63 18.72
CA PRO A 112 -9.57 -0.22 19.50
C PRO A 112 -8.15 -0.23 18.86
N GLU A 113 -7.04 -0.43 19.58
CA GLU A 113 -6.51 -1.71 20.13
C GLU A 113 -6.30 -2.83 19.07
N PRO A 114 -5.07 -3.02 18.56
CA PRO A 114 -4.73 -4.16 17.69
C PRO A 114 -4.25 -5.37 18.52
N ALA A 115 -5.13 -6.36 18.70
CA ALA A 115 -4.81 -7.65 19.31
C ALA A 115 -5.10 -8.81 18.33
N ASN A 116 -4.41 -9.94 18.55
CA ASN A 116 -4.43 -11.19 17.76
C ASN A 116 -3.80 -11.13 16.35
N LEU A 117 -2.84 -12.06 16.14
CA LEU A 117 -2.55 -12.68 14.85
C LEU A 117 -3.10 -14.13 14.89
N SER A 118 -3.36 -14.71 13.71
CA SER A 118 -3.85 -16.08 13.50
C SER A 118 -5.29 -16.31 14.00
N SER A 119 -6.26 -16.43 13.10
CA SER A 119 -6.34 -17.60 12.22
C SER A 119 -7.34 -17.45 11.05
N LYS A 120 -7.31 -18.45 10.16
CA LYS A 120 -8.24 -18.80 9.07
C LYS A 120 -8.04 -18.15 7.67
N THR A 121 -7.63 -19.02 6.76
CA THR A 121 -7.63 -18.93 5.29
C THR A 121 -9.04 -19.20 4.74
N GLU A 122 -9.26 -18.88 3.45
CA GLU A 122 -10.48 -19.13 2.65
C GLU A 122 -11.74 -18.30 3.07
N GLU A 123 -12.57 -17.78 2.15
CA GLU A 123 -12.59 -17.93 0.68
C GLU A 123 -13.26 -16.71 -0.02
N THR A 124 -13.03 -16.59 -1.35
CA THR A 124 -13.95 -16.13 -2.42
C THR A 124 -14.72 -14.78 -2.29
N THR A 125 -14.55 -13.74 -3.14
CA THR A 125 -14.65 -13.65 -4.63
C THR A 125 -16.14 -13.56 -5.08
N VAL A 126 -16.69 -12.47 -5.65
CA VAL A 126 -16.11 -11.24 -6.25
C VAL A 126 -16.88 -9.94 -5.80
N GLU A 127 -17.28 -8.86 -6.52
CA GLU A 127 -17.34 -8.44 -7.95
C GLU A 127 -17.41 -6.88 -8.13
N GLU A 128 -18.07 -6.42 -9.19
CA GLU A 128 -18.24 -5.10 -9.82
C GLU A 128 -19.37 -4.20 -9.21
N ALA A 129 -19.59 -2.91 -9.55
CA ALA A 129 -18.96 -1.99 -10.52
C ALA A 129 -19.26 -0.49 -10.21
N GLN A 130 -18.45 0.40 -10.81
CA GLN A 130 -18.80 1.74 -11.37
C GLN A 130 -19.43 2.86 -10.49
N GLU A 131 -19.53 4.13 -10.92
CA GLU A 131 -18.60 5.01 -11.67
C GLU A 131 -19.05 6.48 -11.51
N ASP A 132 -18.15 7.42 -11.79
CA ASP A 132 -18.24 8.89 -11.92
C ASP A 132 -19.39 9.70 -11.26
N GLN A 133 -19.00 10.69 -10.45
CA GLN A 133 -19.59 12.02 -10.59
C GLN A 133 -18.64 13.14 -10.13
N SER A 134 -17.91 13.71 -11.10
CA SER A 134 -17.63 15.14 -11.26
C SER A 134 -17.66 16.04 -10.01
N ASN A 135 -16.49 16.55 -9.61
CA ASN A 135 -16.41 17.82 -8.89
C ASN A 135 -15.38 18.75 -9.57
N ASP A 136 -15.78 19.30 -10.70
CA ASP A 136 -15.16 20.52 -11.23
C ASP A 136 -15.58 21.71 -10.37
N ASN A 137 -14.64 22.25 -9.61
CA ASN A 137 -14.75 23.52 -8.90
C ASN A 137 -13.37 23.94 -8.37
N ASN A 138 -12.61 24.69 -9.18
CA ASN A 138 -11.89 25.92 -8.79
C ASN A 138 -10.96 26.39 -9.93
N VAL A 139 -11.56 26.92 -11.00
CA VAL A 139 -10.85 27.87 -11.87
C VAL A 139 -10.86 29.23 -11.14
N ASN A 140 -9.70 29.69 -10.71
CA ASN A 140 -9.50 31.06 -10.22
C ASN A 140 -8.62 31.79 -11.23
N ASP A 141 -9.26 32.44 -12.19
CA ASP A 141 -8.61 33.23 -13.23
C ASP A 141 -7.73 34.32 -12.60
N ARG A 142 -6.42 34.28 -12.91
CA ARG A 142 -5.47 35.31 -12.44
C ARG A 142 -5.35 36.50 -13.39
N ASP A 143 -6.07 36.48 -14.49
CA ASP A 143 -5.78 37.27 -15.69
C ASP A 143 -6.82 38.38 -15.95
N ASN A 144 -7.37 39.00 -14.90
CA ASN A 144 -8.15 40.21 -15.02
C ASN A 144 -7.31 41.47 -14.78
N PHE A 145 -6.78 42.01 -15.88
CA PHE A 145 -6.50 43.42 -16.17
C PHE A 145 -6.29 44.39 -14.99
N GLN A 146 -5.17 45.12 -14.95
CA GLN A 146 -4.98 46.31 -15.82
C GLN A 146 -6.21 47.24 -15.89
N ARG A 147 -6.78 47.57 -14.74
CA ARG A 147 -7.54 48.81 -14.52
C ARG A 147 -7.05 49.46 -13.24
N ASP A 148 -6.16 50.43 -13.41
CA ASP A 148 -6.09 51.69 -12.67
C ASP A 148 -4.91 52.48 -13.27
N ARG A 149 -5.27 53.52 -14.04
CA ARG A 149 -4.39 54.61 -14.49
C ARG A 149 -4.76 55.86 -13.71
#